data_AF-S5TR21-F1
#
_entry.id   AF-S5TR21-F1
#
_cell.length_a   1.000
_cell.length_b   1.000
_cell.length_c   1.000
_cell.angle_alpha   90.00
_cell.angle_beta   90.00
_cell.angle_gamma   90.00
#
_symmetry.space_group_name_H-M   'P 1'
#
loop_
_entity.id
_entity.type
_entity.pdbx_description
1 polymer ?
#
loop_
_entity_poly.entity_id
_entity_poly.type
_entity_poly.pdbx_seq_one_letter_code
_entity_poly.pdbx_strand_id
1 'polypeptide(L)'
;MSLTAEEAKLLKAISVPNSDAAKIVRNFDWIVVVVLLFAVTAAFHIHFMLTAGDWDFWVDWKDRMYWVTLTPMILVIIPAALSYPIMHKLGLPIAGTVCGLCLVIGEWVSRISGFHLWAYFPYSLVWPAIVLPGLMLLDLFYMLFRNVFLASVFGGGAVAMAFAPANWPILAPYHVPVVHIEQLVNVADVIGYSFTRTATPEYLRFIERGTLRTFGGESTLVSTFFSAFVCMILFYMWWRIGQFLSNLGTIPNQLKTFVGLEADKDEAK
;
A
#
# COMPACT_ATOMS: atom_id res chain seq x y z
N MET A 1 -23.09 19.21 -9.84
CA MET A 1 -23.11 20.29 -8.84
C MET A 1 -22.89 21.58 -9.62
N SER A 2 -23.82 22.54 -9.57
CA SER A 2 -23.65 23.84 -10.21
C SER A 2 -22.62 24.65 -9.41
N LEU A 3 -21.58 25.15 -10.06
CA LEU A 3 -20.58 26.00 -9.42
C LEU A 3 -21.25 27.25 -8.86
N THR A 4 -20.87 27.63 -7.65
CA THR A 4 -21.24 28.93 -7.07
C THR A 4 -20.63 30.06 -7.91
N ALA A 5 -21.19 31.27 -7.81
CA ALA A 5 -20.71 32.42 -8.57
C ALA A 5 -19.23 32.75 -8.29
N GLU A 6 -18.77 32.50 -7.06
CA GLU A 6 -17.37 32.69 -6.67
C GLU A 6 -16.46 31.63 -7.27
N GLU A 7 -16.84 30.35 -7.20
CA GLU A 7 -16.09 29.25 -7.81
C GLU A 7 -15.95 29.43 -9.33
N ALA A 8 -17.01 29.87 -10.01
CA ALA A 8 -16.98 30.14 -11.44
C ALA A 8 -16.01 31.29 -11.80
N LYS A 9 -15.97 32.34 -10.96
CA LYS A 9 -15.03 33.46 -11.13
C LYS A 9 -13.58 33.02 -10.92
N LEU A 10 -13.34 32.19 -9.91
CA LEU A 10 -12.02 31.66 -9.57
C LEU A 10 -11.51 30.71 -10.66
N LEU A 11 -12.38 29.84 -11.16
CA LEU A 11 -12.07 28.92 -12.26
C LEU A 11 -11.74 29.67 -13.56
N LYS A 12 -12.46 30.77 -13.83
CA LYS A 12 -12.14 31.67 -14.96
C LYS A 12 -10.81 32.41 -14.78
N ALA A 13 -10.43 32.77 -13.55
CA ALA A 13 -9.14 33.40 -13.27
C ALA A 13 -7.96 32.41 -13.44
N ILE A 14 -8.18 31.13 -13.09
CA ILE A 14 -7.19 30.05 -13.26
C ILE A 14 -7.05 29.63 -14.73
N SER A 15 -8.14 29.62 -15.51
CA SER A 15 -8.10 29.12 -16.89
C SER A 15 -7.39 30.03 -17.88
N VAL A 16 -7.11 31.28 -17.51
CA VAL A 16 -6.33 32.22 -18.34
C VAL A 16 -4.85 31.80 -18.30
N PRO A 17 -4.24 31.47 -19.46
CA PRO A 17 -2.83 31.10 -19.52
C PRO A 17 -1.93 32.21 -18.97
N ASN A 18 -0.94 31.86 -18.14
CA ASN A 18 0.02 32.78 -17.50
C ASN A 18 -0.56 33.83 -16.54
N SER A 19 -1.80 33.68 -16.07
CA SER A 19 -2.32 34.53 -14.98
C SER A 19 -1.58 34.27 -13.66
N ASP A 20 -1.52 35.29 -12.80
CA ASP A 20 -0.91 35.14 -11.46
C ASP A 20 -1.67 34.12 -10.61
N ALA A 21 -3.00 34.04 -10.78
CA ALA A 21 -3.84 33.04 -10.13
C ALA A 21 -3.47 31.61 -10.55
N ALA A 22 -3.23 31.36 -11.84
CA ALA A 22 -2.81 30.03 -12.32
C ALA A 22 -1.44 29.61 -11.76
N LYS A 23 -0.50 30.56 -11.63
CA LYS A 23 0.82 30.31 -11.02
C LYS A 23 0.71 29.98 -9.53
N ILE A 24 -0.11 30.73 -8.79
CA ILE A 24 -0.34 30.49 -7.36
C ILE A 24 -0.94 29.10 -7.14
N VAL A 25 -1.96 28.73 -7.92
CA VAL A 25 -2.57 27.39 -7.84
C VAL A 25 -1.55 26.30 -8.16
N ARG A 26 -0.73 26.48 -9.20
CA ARG A 26 0.31 25.49 -9.52
C ARG A 26 1.35 25.33 -8.41
N ASN A 27 1.75 26.43 -7.77
CA ASN A 27 2.66 26.38 -6.63
C ASN A 27 2.02 25.68 -5.42
N PHE A 28 0.73 25.94 -5.17
CA PHE A 28 -0.03 25.26 -4.14
C PHE A 28 -0.15 23.75 -4.41
N ASP A 29 -0.44 23.36 -5.66
CA ASP A 29 -0.47 21.94 -6.07
C ASP A 29 0.86 21.25 -5.71
N TRP A 30 2.00 21.88 -6.01
CA TRP A 30 3.31 21.32 -5.69
C TRP A 30 3.53 21.15 -4.18
N ILE A 31 3.13 22.14 -3.38
CA ILE A 31 3.23 22.05 -1.92
C ILE A 31 2.37 20.88 -1.41
N VAL A 32 1.12 20.79 -1.86
CA VAL A 32 0.19 19.72 -1.45
C VAL A 32 0.72 18.35 -1.87
N VAL A 33 1.18 18.19 -3.11
CA VAL A 33 1.71 16.92 -3.61
C VAL A 33 2.93 16.48 -2.79
N VAL A 34 3.87 17.38 -2.52
CA VAL A 34 5.08 17.04 -1.73
C VAL A 34 4.70 16.62 -0.32
N VAL A 35 3.82 17.37 0.35
CA VAL A 35 3.37 17.03 1.71
C VAL A 35 2.64 15.68 1.73
N LEU A 36 1.74 15.44 0.76
CA LEU A 36 1.01 14.18 0.66
C LEU A 36 1.93 13.01 0.38
N LEU A 37 2.94 13.16 -0.48
CA LEU A 37 3.91 12.09 -0.76
C LEU A 37 4.63 11.67 0.52
N PHE A 38 5.17 12.62 1.30
CA PHE A 38 5.84 12.27 2.56
C PHE A 38 4.89 11.68 3.60
N ALA A 39 3.67 12.22 3.73
CA ALA A 39 2.68 11.71 4.66
C ALA A 39 2.24 10.28 4.31
N VAL A 40 1.96 10.01 3.03
CA VAL A 40 1.57 8.69 2.53
C VAL A 40 2.72 7.71 2.63
N THR A 41 3.94 8.08 2.23
CA THR A 41 5.13 7.23 2.42
C THR A 41 5.31 6.87 3.89
N ALA A 42 5.29 7.84 4.81
CA ALA A 42 5.48 7.56 6.23
C ALA A 42 4.38 6.65 6.80
N ALA A 43 3.11 6.98 6.57
CA ALA A 43 1.99 6.22 7.09
C ALA A 43 1.95 4.80 6.50
N PHE A 44 2.11 4.67 5.18
CA PHE A 44 2.02 3.37 4.52
C PHE A 44 3.23 2.50 4.85
N HIS A 45 4.44 3.06 4.85
CA HIS A 45 5.64 2.32 5.18
C HIS A 45 5.62 1.84 6.65
N ILE A 46 5.22 2.68 7.62
CA ILE A 46 5.10 2.25 9.02
C ILE A 46 4.06 1.15 9.17
N HIS A 47 2.88 1.33 8.57
CA HIS A 47 1.82 0.33 8.62
C HIS A 47 2.28 -1.01 8.04
N PHE A 48 2.87 -0.99 6.84
CA PHE A 48 3.33 -2.18 6.13
C PHE A 48 4.49 -2.85 6.88
N MET A 49 5.47 -2.07 7.33
CA MET A 49 6.62 -2.54 8.09
C MET A 49 6.21 -3.28 9.37
N LEU A 50 5.24 -2.76 10.13
CA LEU A 50 4.82 -3.35 11.40
C LEU A 50 3.97 -4.61 11.25
N THR A 51 3.41 -4.87 10.08
CA THR A 51 2.41 -5.94 9.88
C THR A 51 2.90 -7.04 8.94
N ALA A 52 3.48 -6.67 7.79
CA ALA A 52 4.00 -7.59 6.78
C ALA A 52 5.50 -7.40 6.51
N GLY A 53 6.13 -6.43 7.19
CA GLY A 53 7.52 -6.03 6.94
C GLY A 53 8.50 -7.18 7.06
N ASP A 54 8.34 -8.08 8.03
CA ASP A 54 9.29 -9.18 8.24
C ASP A 54 9.44 -10.08 7.01
N TRP A 55 8.35 -10.35 6.26
CA TRP A 55 8.43 -11.09 5.00
C TRP A 55 8.98 -10.25 3.85
N ASP A 56 8.77 -8.94 3.88
CA ASP A 56 9.33 -8.04 2.89
C ASP A 56 10.85 -7.87 3.07
N PHE A 57 11.34 -7.97 4.30
CA PHE A 57 12.73 -7.69 4.66
C PHE A 57 13.72 -8.72 4.14
N TRP A 58 13.29 -9.99 4.07
CA TRP A 58 14.21 -11.10 3.90
C TRP A 58 13.79 -12.00 2.76
N VAL A 59 14.71 -12.35 1.87
CA VAL A 59 14.44 -13.27 0.76
C VAL A 59 14.07 -14.67 1.26
N ASP A 60 14.66 -15.12 2.37
CA ASP A 60 14.36 -16.43 2.97
C ASP A 60 13.01 -16.45 3.70
N TRP A 61 12.32 -15.31 3.86
CA TRP A 61 10.97 -15.29 4.38
C TRP A 61 9.90 -15.32 3.28
N LYS A 62 10.25 -15.05 2.02
CA LYS A 62 9.32 -14.95 0.88
C LYS A 62 8.83 -16.34 0.45
N ASP A 63 7.90 -16.89 1.22
CA ASP A 63 7.36 -18.24 1.05
C ASP A 63 6.08 -18.28 0.22
N ARG A 64 5.58 -19.49 -0.05
CA ARG A 64 4.40 -19.72 -0.88
C ARG A 64 3.09 -19.50 -0.15
N MET A 65 3.09 -19.56 1.19
CA MET A 65 1.88 -19.49 2.00
C MET A 65 1.73 -18.12 2.64
N TYR A 66 2.59 -17.76 3.60
CA TYR A 66 2.35 -16.60 4.46
C TYR A 66 2.64 -15.28 3.75
N TRP A 67 3.75 -15.18 3.05
CA TRP A 67 4.10 -13.98 2.30
C TRP A 67 3.08 -13.66 1.21
N VAL A 68 2.66 -14.66 0.43
CA VAL A 68 1.63 -14.51 -0.63
C VAL A 68 0.25 -14.20 -0.03
N THR A 69 -0.02 -14.65 1.19
CA THR A 69 -1.31 -14.42 1.85
C THR A 69 -1.38 -13.03 2.49
N LEU A 70 -0.46 -12.73 3.40
CA LEU A 70 -0.51 -11.54 4.26
C LEU A 70 -0.14 -10.27 3.50
N THR A 71 0.86 -10.32 2.61
CA THR A 71 1.37 -9.13 1.93
C THR A 71 0.28 -8.41 1.15
N PRO A 72 -0.50 -9.06 0.25
CA PRO A 72 -1.57 -8.37 -0.47
C PRO A 72 -2.68 -7.84 0.44
N MET A 73 -3.03 -8.59 1.49
CA MET A 73 -4.08 -8.16 2.45
C MET A 73 -3.73 -6.83 3.10
N ILE A 74 -2.48 -6.69 3.55
CA ILE A 74 -2.00 -5.46 4.16
C ILE A 74 -1.82 -4.36 3.11
N LEU A 75 -1.29 -4.69 1.93
CA LEU A 75 -1.07 -3.71 0.86
C LEU A 75 -2.35 -2.99 0.42
N VAL A 76 -3.50 -3.65 0.50
CA VAL A 76 -4.79 -3.08 0.07
C VAL A 76 -5.30 -1.98 1.02
N ILE A 77 -4.91 -1.98 2.29
CA ILE A 77 -5.53 -1.17 3.36
C ILE A 77 -5.46 0.34 3.08
N ILE A 78 -4.25 0.88 2.96
CA ILE A 78 -4.04 2.32 2.76
C ILE A 78 -4.51 2.78 1.37
N PRO A 79 -4.17 2.09 0.26
CA PRO A 79 -4.76 2.35 -1.05
C PRO A 79 -6.28 2.40 -1.05
N ALA A 80 -6.95 1.45 -0.39
CA ALA A 80 -8.42 1.43 -0.35
C ALA A 80 -8.99 2.65 0.38
N ALA A 81 -8.40 3.03 1.51
CA ALA A 81 -8.81 4.21 2.27
C ALA A 81 -8.60 5.52 1.47
N LEU A 82 -7.48 5.65 0.75
CA LEU A 82 -7.17 6.82 -0.06
C LEU A 82 -7.89 6.84 -1.42
N SER A 83 -8.39 5.69 -1.87
CA SER A 83 -9.15 5.58 -3.12
C SER A 83 -10.40 6.47 -3.11
N TYR A 84 -11.10 6.60 -1.97
CA TYR A 84 -12.27 7.48 -1.89
C TYR A 84 -11.92 8.96 -2.09
N PRO A 85 -11.10 9.63 -1.24
CA PRO A 85 -10.84 11.05 -1.39
C PRO A 85 -10.16 11.38 -2.72
N ILE A 86 -9.22 10.56 -3.19
CA ILE A 86 -8.49 10.83 -4.45
C ILE A 86 -9.44 10.71 -5.66
N MET A 87 -10.33 9.71 -5.69
CA MET A 87 -11.27 9.56 -6.80
C MET A 87 -12.46 10.51 -6.72
N HIS A 88 -13.11 10.65 -5.56
CA HIS A 88 -14.38 11.36 -5.42
C HIS A 88 -14.21 12.87 -5.20
N LYS A 89 -13.11 13.32 -4.61
CA LYS A 89 -12.84 14.75 -4.38
C LYS A 89 -11.90 15.33 -5.45
N LEU A 90 -10.85 14.59 -5.81
CA LEU A 90 -9.86 15.06 -6.80
C LEU A 90 -10.13 14.55 -8.23
N GLY A 91 -10.97 13.54 -8.42
CA GLY A 91 -11.30 12.99 -9.74
C GLY A 91 -10.21 12.09 -10.34
N LEU A 92 -9.21 11.69 -9.54
CA LEU A 92 -8.01 10.99 -10.03
C LEU A 92 -8.07 9.49 -9.71
N PRO A 93 -7.87 8.59 -10.69
CA PRO A 93 -7.85 7.15 -10.48
C PRO A 93 -6.42 6.62 -10.22
N ILE A 94 -5.69 7.18 -9.26
CA ILE A 94 -4.26 6.89 -9.04
C ILE A 94 -3.89 6.57 -7.59
N ALA A 95 -4.88 6.23 -6.76
CA ALA A 95 -4.65 6.07 -5.33
C ALA A 95 -3.71 4.90 -5.03
N GLY A 96 -3.96 3.72 -5.63
CA GLY A 96 -3.11 2.55 -5.46
C GLY A 96 -1.71 2.76 -6.01
N THR A 97 -1.59 3.33 -7.20
CA THR A 97 -0.31 3.60 -7.86
C THR A 97 0.56 4.58 -7.09
N VAL A 98 -0.01 5.69 -6.61
CA VAL A 98 0.73 6.65 -5.77
C VAL A 98 1.17 6.00 -4.47
N CYS A 99 0.30 5.25 -3.78
CA CYS A 99 0.66 4.53 -2.56
C CYS A 99 1.78 3.51 -2.80
N GLY A 100 1.67 2.71 -3.87
CA GLY A 100 2.67 1.71 -4.22
C GLY A 100 4.03 2.32 -4.53
N LEU A 101 4.06 3.43 -5.26
CA LEU A 101 5.29 4.17 -5.56
C LEU A 101 5.89 4.78 -4.29
N CYS A 102 5.06 5.35 -3.42
CA CYS A 102 5.48 5.88 -2.12
C CYS A 102 6.12 4.80 -1.23
N LEU A 103 5.51 3.60 -1.20
CA LEU A 103 6.01 2.46 -0.43
C LEU A 103 7.35 1.96 -0.98
N VAL A 104 7.40 1.67 -2.28
CA VAL A 104 8.62 1.13 -2.92
C VAL A 104 9.80 2.08 -2.77
N ILE A 105 9.58 3.39 -2.95
CA ILE A 105 10.65 4.39 -2.73
C ILE A 105 11.09 4.39 -1.27
N GLY A 106 10.14 4.41 -0.32
CA GLY A 106 10.45 4.37 1.12
C GLY A 106 11.24 3.13 1.52
N GLU A 107 10.83 1.96 1.03
CA GLU A 107 11.50 0.69 1.25
C GLU A 107 12.90 0.70 0.67
N TRP A 108 13.09 1.07 -0.60
CA TRP A 108 14.42 1.12 -1.21
C TRP A 108 15.38 2.08 -0.52
N VAL A 109 14.89 3.26 -0.10
CA VAL A 109 15.70 4.20 0.70
C VAL A 109 16.15 3.52 2.00
N SER A 110 15.25 2.80 2.69
CA SER A 110 15.58 2.03 3.89
C SER A 110 16.55 0.88 3.61
N ARG A 111 16.37 0.12 2.51
CA ARG A 111 17.26 -0.99 2.12
C ARG A 111 18.67 -0.51 1.83
N ILE A 112 18.80 0.60 1.11
CA ILE A 112 20.10 1.14 0.73
C ILE A 112 20.79 1.76 1.94
N SER A 113 20.12 2.64 2.67
CA SER A 113 20.75 3.39 3.78
C SER A 113 20.91 2.56 5.06
N GLY A 114 19.86 1.86 5.48
CA GLY A 114 19.86 1.07 6.72
C GLY A 114 20.48 -0.31 6.54
N PHE A 115 19.93 -1.13 5.63
CA PHE A 115 20.35 -2.52 5.52
C PHE A 115 21.71 -2.69 4.84
N HIS A 116 21.95 -2.01 3.73
CA HIS A 116 23.17 -2.19 2.95
C HIS A 116 24.32 -1.30 3.44
N LEU A 117 24.12 0.03 3.52
CA LEU A 117 25.19 0.97 3.86
C LEU A 117 25.64 0.86 5.32
N TRP A 118 24.70 0.74 6.26
CA TRP A 118 25.02 0.66 7.69
C TRP A 118 25.28 -0.77 8.17
N ALA A 119 24.46 -1.74 7.75
CA ALA A 119 24.51 -3.11 8.25
C ALA A 119 25.16 -4.13 7.28
N TYR A 120 25.59 -3.71 6.09
CA TYR A 120 26.31 -4.53 5.10
C TYR A 120 25.57 -5.79 4.63
N PHE A 121 24.24 -5.81 4.68
CA PHE A 121 23.45 -6.88 4.06
C PHE A 121 23.44 -6.74 2.53
N PRO A 122 23.54 -7.84 1.76
CA PRO A 122 23.50 -7.78 0.31
C PRO A 122 22.09 -7.50 -0.19
N TYR A 123 21.96 -6.80 -1.32
CA TYR A 123 20.65 -6.52 -1.94
C TYR A 123 19.87 -7.79 -2.29
N SER A 124 20.56 -8.89 -2.57
CA SER A 124 19.96 -10.20 -2.82
C SER A 124 19.18 -10.75 -1.63
N LEU A 125 19.53 -10.35 -0.40
CA LEU A 125 18.82 -10.73 0.81
C LEU A 125 17.64 -9.80 1.11
N VAL A 126 17.78 -8.49 0.84
CA VAL A 126 16.90 -7.45 1.41
C VAL A 126 16.00 -6.73 0.42
N TRP A 127 15.84 -7.27 -0.79
CA TRP A 127 15.01 -6.64 -1.82
C TRP A 127 13.51 -6.64 -1.44
N PRO A 128 12.81 -5.52 -1.65
CA PRO A 128 11.38 -5.38 -1.32
C PRO A 128 10.49 -6.04 -2.39
N ALA A 129 9.28 -6.43 -2.00
CA ALA A 129 8.30 -7.02 -2.88
C ALA A 129 7.84 -6.06 -3.99
N ILE A 130 7.56 -6.62 -5.16
CA ILE A 130 6.97 -5.90 -6.28
C ILE A 130 5.47 -5.77 -6.04
N VAL A 131 5.03 -4.56 -5.70
CA VAL A 131 3.61 -4.27 -5.36
C VAL A 131 2.86 -3.50 -6.46
N LEU A 132 3.60 -2.83 -7.36
CA LEU A 132 3.03 -1.90 -8.34
C LEU A 132 2.00 -2.53 -9.30
N PRO A 133 2.23 -3.71 -9.92
CA PRO A 133 1.27 -4.27 -10.86
C PRO A 133 -0.10 -4.53 -10.25
N GLY A 134 -0.15 -5.04 -9.00
CA GLY A 134 -1.41 -5.28 -8.31
C GLY A 134 -2.15 -3.98 -8.00
N LEU A 135 -1.44 -2.96 -7.51
CA LEU A 135 -2.04 -1.66 -7.19
C LEU A 135 -2.46 -0.86 -8.42
N MET A 136 -1.77 -1.03 -9.55
CA MET A 136 -2.20 -0.50 -10.86
C MET A 136 -3.50 -1.13 -11.33
N LEU A 137 -3.67 -2.45 -11.16
CA LEU A 137 -4.90 -3.14 -11.51
C LEU A 137 -6.08 -2.68 -10.63
N LEU A 138 -5.84 -2.47 -9.34
CA LEU A 138 -6.84 -1.90 -8.43
C LEU A 138 -7.36 -0.55 -8.95
N ASP A 139 -6.44 0.36 -9.29
CA ASP A 139 -6.79 1.68 -9.84
C ASP A 139 -7.55 1.56 -11.17
N LEU A 140 -7.10 0.65 -12.06
CA LEU A 140 -7.76 0.37 -13.34
C LEU A 140 -9.20 -0.11 -13.15
N PHE A 141 -9.44 -1.12 -12.30
CA PHE A 141 -10.78 -1.64 -12.06
C PHE A 141 -11.68 -0.59 -11.41
N TYR A 142 -11.14 0.20 -10.48
CA TYR A 142 -11.92 1.27 -9.86
C TYR A 142 -12.28 2.38 -10.85
N MET A 143 -11.36 2.73 -11.76
CA MET A 143 -11.60 3.66 -12.84
C MET A 143 -12.67 3.17 -13.82
N LEU A 144 -12.63 1.89 -14.20
CA LEU A 144 -13.54 1.28 -15.18
C LEU A 144 -14.97 1.14 -14.64
N PHE A 145 -15.12 0.60 -13.42
CA PHE A 145 -16.44 0.33 -12.87
C PHE A 145 -17.10 1.56 -12.25
N ARG A 146 -16.31 2.52 -11.73
CA ARG A 146 -16.79 3.68 -10.95
C ARG A 146 -17.78 3.29 -9.82
N ASN A 147 -17.74 2.04 -9.41
CA ASN A 147 -18.61 1.45 -8.39
C ASN A 147 -17.73 0.68 -7.42
N VAL A 148 -17.87 1.02 -6.14
CA VAL A 148 -17.08 0.46 -5.04
C VAL A 148 -17.23 -1.04 -4.94
N PHE A 149 -18.45 -1.56 -5.09
CA PHE A 149 -18.70 -2.99 -4.93
C PHE A 149 -17.94 -3.80 -6.00
N LEU A 150 -18.09 -3.43 -7.27
CA LEU A 150 -17.37 -4.06 -8.37
C LEU A 150 -15.85 -3.85 -8.26
N ALA A 151 -15.41 -2.66 -7.86
CA ALA A 151 -13.99 -2.39 -7.62
C ALA A 151 -13.42 -3.18 -6.44
N SER A 152 -14.22 -3.50 -5.42
CA SER A 152 -13.80 -4.35 -4.31
C SER A 152 -13.59 -5.78 -4.80
N VAL A 153 -14.56 -6.32 -5.54
CA VAL A 153 -14.51 -7.70 -6.07
C VAL A 153 -13.34 -7.87 -7.05
N PHE A 154 -13.25 -7.02 -8.07
CA PHE A 154 -12.26 -7.18 -9.12
C PHE A 154 -10.93 -6.48 -8.79
N GLY A 155 -10.97 -5.24 -8.28
CA GLY A 155 -9.78 -4.47 -7.93
C GLY A 155 -9.08 -5.01 -6.70
N GLY A 156 -9.79 -5.19 -5.58
CA GLY A 156 -9.24 -5.79 -4.36
C GLY A 156 -8.68 -7.19 -4.62
N GLY A 157 -9.43 -8.04 -5.31
CA GLY A 157 -8.97 -9.38 -5.69
C GLY A 157 -7.76 -9.39 -6.62
N ALA A 158 -7.68 -8.44 -7.57
CA ALA A 158 -6.58 -8.36 -8.52
C ALA A 158 -5.22 -8.05 -7.87
N VAL A 159 -5.21 -7.31 -6.75
CA VAL A 159 -3.96 -7.04 -6.02
C VAL A 159 -3.29 -8.33 -5.59
N ALA A 160 -4.05 -9.25 -4.98
CA ALA A 160 -3.53 -10.55 -4.55
C ALA A 160 -3.18 -11.45 -5.75
N MET A 161 -4.05 -11.52 -6.76
CA MET A 161 -3.82 -12.37 -7.94
C MET A 161 -2.57 -11.97 -8.72
N ALA A 162 -2.24 -10.68 -8.79
CA ALA A 162 -1.06 -10.19 -9.48
C ALA A 162 0.23 -10.33 -8.66
N PHE A 163 0.15 -10.51 -7.34
CA PHE A 163 1.29 -10.43 -6.44
C PHE A 163 2.34 -11.52 -6.70
N ALA A 164 1.95 -12.80 -6.63
CA ALA A 164 2.89 -13.91 -6.83
C ALA A 164 3.47 -13.92 -8.27
N PRO A 165 2.68 -13.76 -9.35
CA PRO A 165 3.22 -13.66 -10.70
C PRO A 165 4.16 -12.46 -10.91
N ALA A 166 3.86 -11.30 -10.32
CA ALA A 166 4.70 -10.11 -10.45
C ALA A 166 6.08 -10.29 -9.78
N ASN A 167 6.13 -11.00 -8.65
CA ASN A 167 7.36 -11.21 -7.90
C ASN A 167 8.18 -12.40 -8.38
N TRP A 168 7.54 -13.38 -9.03
CA TRP A 168 8.20 -14.61 -9.45
C TRP A 168 9.47 -14.42 -10.28
N PRO A 169 9.56 -13.48 -11.25
CA PRO A 169 10.79 -13.28 -12.03
C PRO A 169 12.02 -12.92 -11.19
N ILE A 170 11.85 -12.19 -10.07
CA ILE A 170 12.94 -11.87 -9.15
C ILE A 170 13.16 -13.01 -8.16
N LEU A 171 12.10 -13.67 -7.71
CA LEU A 171 12.19 -14.70 -6.68
C LEU A 171 12.71 -16.05 -7.21
N ALA A 172 12.43 -16.40 -8.47
CA ALA A 172 12.74 -17.72 -9.04
C ALA A 172 14.23 -18.15 -8.92
N PRO A 173 15.23 -17.29 -9.18
CA PRO A 173 16.64 -17.65 -9.00
C PRO A 173 16.99 -18.05 -7.57
N TYR A 174 16.26 -17.54 -6.57
CA TYR A 174 16.49 -17.85 -5.16
C TYR A 174 15.91 -19.20 -4.73
N HIS A 175 14.98 -19.77 -5.50
CA HIS A 175 14.41 -21.10 -5.27
C HIS A 175 15.21 -22.23 -5.94
N VAL A 176 16.31 -21.92 -6.62
CA VAL A 176 17.20 -22.95 -7.18
C VAL A 176 17.74 -23.81 -6.04
N PRO A 177 17.62 -25.15 -6.13
CA PRO A 177 18.16 -26.05 -5.10
C PRO A 177 19.69 -26.10 -5.15
N VAL A 178 20.31 -26.10 -3.98
CA VAL A 178 21.76 -26.21 -3.77
C VAL A 178 22.02 -27.18 -2.62
N VAL A 179 23.12 -27.94 -2.71
CA VAL A 179 23.60 -28.78 -1.61
C VAL A 179 24.56 -27.96 -0.76
N HIS A 180 24.20 -27.70 0.49
CA HIS A 180 25.04 -27.00 1.47
C HIS A 180 25.20 -27.89 2.70
N ILE A 181 26.44 -28.21 3.08
CA ILE A 181 26.76 -29.11 4.22
C ILE A 181 25.92 -30.41 4.14
N GLU A 182 25.96 -31.07 2.98
CA GLU A 182 25.23 -32.33 2.69
C GLU A 182 23.70 -32.25 2.80
N GLN A 183 23.12 -31.05 2.97
CA GLN A 183 21.68 -30.83 3.03
C GLN A 183 21.18 -30.11 1.77
N LEU A 184 19.98 -30.49 1.32
CA LEU A 184 19.28 -29.80 0.24
C LEU A 184 18.61 -28.55 0.79
N VAL A 185 19.06 -27.39 0.31
CA VAL A 185 18.53 -26.07 0.65
C VAL A 185 18.30 -25.28 -0.63
N ASN A 186 17.57 -24.17 -0.57
CA ASN A 186 17.48 -23.24 -1.70
C ASN A 186 18.53 -22.11 -1.56
N VAL A 187 18.77 -21.36 -2.63
CA VAL A 187 19.71 -20.23 -2.62
C VAL A 187 19.30 -19.15 -1.60
N ALA A 188 18.01 -18.87 -1.42
CA ALA A 188 17.54 -17.92 -0.40
C ALA A 188 17.99 -18.31 1.02
N ASP A 189 17.84 -19.58 1.39
CA ASP A 189 18.22 -20.12 2.68
C ASP A 189 19.73 -20.06 2.88
N VAL A 190 20.53 -20.33 1.85
CA VAL A 190 22.00 -20.20 1.90
C VAL A 190 22.41 -18.74 2.13
N ILE A 191 21.76 -17.78 1.46
CA ILE A 191 22.02 -16.35 1.68
C ILE A 191 21.64 -15.96 3.12
N GLY A 192 20.44 -16.34 3.57
CA GLY A 192 19.98 -16.05 4.94
C GLY A 192 20.83 -16.70 6.03
N TYR A 193 21.44 -17.85 5.73
CA TYR A 193 22.42 -18.53 6.59
C TYR A 193 23.77 -17.83 6.59
N SER A 194 24.29 -17.43 5.42
CA SER A 194 25.62 -16.84 5.25
C SER A 194 25.72 -15.44 5.84
N PHE A 195 24.67 -14.64 5.71
CA PHE A 195 24.61 -13.28 6.25
C PHE A 195 23.91 -13.28 7.60
N THR A 196 24.71 -13.44 8.65
CA THR A 196 24.22 -13.60 10.03
C THR A 196 23.39 -12.40 10.49
N ARG A 197 22.18 -12.69 10.97
CA ARG A 197 21.30 -11.71 11.61
C ARG A 197 21.28 -11.99 13.11
N THR A 198 21.76 -11.05 13.90
CA THR A 198 22.02 -11.24 15.35
C THR A 198 20.76 -11.57 16.17
N ALA A 199 19.61 -11.00 15.80
CA ALA A 199 18.36 -11.12 16.57
C ALA A 199 17.23 -11.87 15.84
N THR A 200 17.46 -12.41 14.64
CA THR A 200 16.44 -13.11 13.85
C THR A 200 16.88 -14.54 13.52
N PRO A 201 16.86 -15.46 14.52
CA PRO A 201 17.15 -16.87 14.28
C PRO A 201 16.09 -17.53 13.39
N GLU A 202 16.46 -18.66 12.77
CA GLU A 202 15.62 -19.39 11.80
C GLU A 202 14.23 -19.71 12.33
N TYR A 203 14.10 -20.08 13.61
CA TYR A 203 12.83 -20.50 14.18
C TYR A 203 11.78 -19.37 14.29
N LEU A 204 12.17 -18.10 14.17
CA LEU A 204 11.24 -16.98 14.10
C LEU A 204 10.57 -16.85 12.72
N ARG A 205 11.13 -17.52 11.69
CA ARG A 205 10.58 -17.50 10.33
C ARG A 205 9.19 -18.12 10.32
N PHE A 206 8.21 -17.31 9.95
CA PHE A 206 6.85 -17.79 9.72
C PHE A 206 6.64 -18.08 8.23
N ILE A 207 7.10 -19.26 7.83
CA ILE A 207 7.06 -19.77 6.46
C ILE A 207 6.32 -21.12 6.41
N GLU A 208 5.89 -21.54 5.22
CA GLU A 208 5.33 -22.87 5.00
C GLU A 208 6.28 -24.00 5.49
N ARG A 209 5.85 -24.77 6.49
CA ARG A 209 6.56 -25.98 6.99
C ARG A 209 5.86 -27.30 6.63
N GLY A 210 4.85 -27.24 5.76
CA GLY A 210 4.00 -28.37 5.39
C GLY A 210 3.04 -28.79 6.51
N THR A 211 1.91 -29.38 6.12
CA THR A 211 0.97 -30.00 7.07
C THR A 211 0.50 -31.34 6.54
N LEU A 212 -0.05 -32.20 7.41
CA LEU A 212 -0.66 -33.47 6.96
C LEU A 212 -1.91 -33.27 6.09
N ARG A 213 -2.41 -32.03 5.95
CA ARG A 213 -3.63 -31.68 5.19
C ARG A 213 -3.33 -30.99 3.86
N THR A 214 -2.07 -30.64 3.59
CA THR A 214 -1.68 -29.99 2.34
C THR A 214 -1.39 -31.05 1.27
N PHE A 215 -2.15 -31.01 0.18
CA PHE A 215 -1.82 -31.75 -1.03
C PHE A 215 -0.78 -30.95 -1.82
N GLY A 216 0.40 -31.54 -2.07
CA GLY A 216 1.62 -30.81 -2.42
C GLY A 216 1.53 -30.01 -3.73
N GLY A 217 2.20 -28.86 -3.77
CA GLY A 217 2.41 -28.02 -4.97
C GLY A 217 1.42 -26.86 -5.15
N GLU A 218 0.23 -26.94 -4.57
CA GLU A 218 -0.87 -25.99 -4.80
C GLU A 218 -0.93 -24.83 -3.79
N SER A 219 -0.02 -24.78 -2.80
CA SER A 219 -0.07 -23.83 -1.69
C SER A 219 -0.13 -22.37 -2.16
N THR A 220 0.68 -22.01 -3.16
CA THR A 220 0.70 -20.64 -3.73
C THR A 220 -0.67 -20.25 -4.28
N LEU A 221 -1.31 -21.15 -5.01
CA LEU A 221 -2.60 -20.89 -5.65
C LEU A 221 -3.69 -20.72 -4.60
N VAL A 222 -3.79 -21.65 -3.65
CA VAL A 222 -4.77 -21.60 -2.56
C VAL A 222 -4.59 -20.34 -1.71
N SER A 223 -3.35 -20.00 -1.35
CA SER A 223 -3.02 -18.77 -0.62
C SER A 223 -3.37 -17.51 -1.40
N THR A 224 -3.14 -17.49 -2.72
CA THR A 224 -3.48 -16.36 -3.59
C THR A 224 -4.99 -16.14 -3.64
N PHE A 225 -5.79 -17.21 -3.84
CA PHE A 225 -7.26 -17.10 -3.86
C PHE A 225 -7.85 -16.69 -2.51
N PHE A 226 -7.31 -17.25 -1.42
CA PHE A 226 -7.71 -16.86 -0.07
C PHE A 226 -7.38 -15.39 0.21
N SER A 227 -6.18 -14.95 -0.17
CA SER A 227 -5.77 -13.55 -0.08
C SER A 227 -6.66 -12.64 -0.93
N ALA A 228 -6.98 -13.03 -2.16
CA ALA A 228 -7.88 -12.29 -3.03
C ALA A 228 -9.25 -12.10 -2.40
N PHE A 229 -9.86 -13.15 -1.84
CA PHE A 229 -11.14 -13.06 -1.16
C PHE A 229 -11.12 -12.09 0.02
N VAL A 230 -10.09 -12.17 0.87
CA VAL A 230 -9.95 -11.26 2.02
C VAL A 230 -9.68 -9.83 1.54
N CYS A 231 -8.88 -9.64 0.49
CA CYS A 231 -8.63 -8.34 -0.11
C CYS A 231 -9.91 -7.68 -0.63
N MET A 232 -10.87 -8.45 -1.16
CA MET A 232 -12.18 -7.90 -1.57
C MET A 232 -12.92 -7.29 -0.37
N ILE A 233 -12.91 -7.97 0.78
CA ILE A 233 -13.55 -7.51 2.01
C ILE A 233 -12.82 -6.30 2.58
N LEU A 234 -11.49 -6.39 2.69
CA LEU A 234 -10.65 -5.31 3.21
C LEU A 234 -10.77 -4.05 2.36
N PHE A 235 -10.74 -4.18 1.03
CA PHE A 235 -10.91 -3.03 0.15
C PHE A 235 -12.25 -2.33 0.41
N TYR A 236 -13.36 -3.07 0.44
CA TYR A 236 -14.67 -2.47 0.70
C TYR A 236 -14.74 -1.77 2.07
N MET A 237 -14.23 -2.43 3.11
CA MET A 237 -14.24 -1.90 4.48
C MET A 237 -13.38 -0.63 4.61
N TRP A 238 -12.14 -0.67 4.14
CA TRP A 238 -11.22 0.45 4.24
C TRP A 238 -11.60 1.61 3.33
N TRP A 239 -12.22 1.33 2.18
CA TRP A 239 -12.83 2.36 1.36
C TRP A 239 -13.96 3.09 2.09
N ARG A 240 -14.82 2.37 2.83
CA ARG A 240 -15.87 2.98 3.66
C ARG A 240 -15.29 3.80 4.81
N ILE A 241 -14.21 3.33 5.44
CA ILE A 241 -13.49 4.09 6.46
C ILE A 241 -12.91 5.37 5.85
N GLY A 242 -12.29 5.30 4.68
CA GLY A 242 -11.80 6.47 3.94
C GLY A 242 -12.91 7.46 3.59
N GLN A 243 -14.09 6.95 3.20
CA GLN A 243 -15.29 7.76 2.99
C GLN A 243 -15.74 8.47 4.27
N PHE A 244 -15.72 7.78 5.41
CA PHE A 244 -16.10 8.36 6.69
C PHE A 244 -15.11 9.46 7.12
N LEU A 245 -13.81 9.16 7.10
CA LEU A 245 -12.76 10.08 7.54
C LEU A 245 -12.69 11.37 6.70
N SER A 246 -12.88 11.25 5.39
CA SER A 246 -12.81 12.41 4.48
C SER A 246 -14.08 13.27 4.45
N ASN A 247 -15.18 12.79 5.03
CA ASN A 247 -16.42 13.55 5.18
C ASN A 247 -16.68 13.95 6.64
N LEU A 248 -15.67 13.87 7.52
CA LEU A 248 -15.74 14.45 8.85
C LEU A 248 -15.95 15.96 8.70
N GLY A 249 -17.20 16.39 8.92
CA GLY A 249 -17.56 17.80 8.99
C GLY A 249 -17.06 18.43 10.30
N THR A 250 -17.43 19.68 10.51
CA THR A 250 -17.21 20.36 11.78
C THR A 250 -18.15 19.78 12.83
N ILE A 251 -17.60 19.27 13.93
CA ILE A 251 -18.40 18.92 15.10
C ILE A 251 -18.64 20.23 15.88
N PRO A 252 -19.90 20.58 16.19
CA PRO A 252 -20.19 21.79 16.96
C PRO A 252 -19.50 21.71 18.32
N ASN A 253 -18.70 22.72 18.63
CA ASN A 253 -17.92 22.74 19.86
C ASN A 253 -18.84 22.99 21.07
N GLN A 254 -19.20 21.90 21.77
CA GLN A 254 -20.06 21.96 22.96
C GLN A 254 -19.44 22.72 24.14
N LEU A 255 -18.14 23.03 24.09
CA LEU A 255 -17.46 23.78 25.13
C LEU A 255 -17.49 25.31 24.90
N LYS A 256 -17.96 25.81 23.74
CA LYS A 256 -18.06 27.26 23.44
C LYS A 256 -18.86 28.02 24.51
N THR A 257 -19.97 27.42 24.97
CA THR A 257 -20.85 27.98 26.01
C THR A 257 -20.16 28.12 27.37
N PHE A 258 -19.17 27.29 27.69
CA PHE A 258 -18.42 27.38 28.96
C PHE A 258 -17.35 28.48 28.95
N VAL A 259 -16.93 28.95 27.77
CA VAL A 259 -15.91 30.01 27.61
C VAL A 259 -16.55 31.37 27.29
N GLY A 260 -17.88 31.49 27.41
CA GLY A 260 -18.61 32.74 27.18
C GLY A 260 -18.71 33.16 25.71
N LEU A 261 -18.44 32.25 24.77
CA LEU A 261 -18.65 32.48 23.34
C LEU A 261 -20.10 32.12 22.97
N GLU A 262 -20.78 33.00 22.25
CA GLU A 262 -22.13 32.73 21.74
C GLU A 262 -22.11 31.53 20.78
N ALA A 263 -23.20 30.75 20.78
CA ALA A 263 -23.37 29.67 19.83
C ALA A 263 -23.53 30.26 18.42
N ASP A 264 -22.69 29.81 17.47
CA ASP A 264 -22.77 30.25 16.08
C ASP A 264 -24.15 29.92 15.52
N LYS A 265 -24.90 30.96 15.10
CA LYS A 265 -26.27 30.84 14.59
C LYS A 265 -26.35 30.13 13.22
N ASP A 266 -25.20 29.84 12.59
CA ASP A 266 -25.10 29.33 11.23
C ASP A 266 -24.71 27.84 11.11
N GLU A 267 -24.51 27.11 12.21
CA GLU A 267 -24.11 25.68 12.17
C GLU A 267 -25.29 24.69 12.00
N ALA A 268 -26.52 25.18 11.76
CA ALA A 268 -27.71 24.36 11.54
C ALA A 268 -28.20 24.42 10.08
N LYS A 269 -27.38 23.97 9.13
CA LYS A 269 -27.82 23.55 7.79
C LYS A 269 -26.98 22.38 7.28
#